data_AF-A0A6G0I7J0-F1
#
_entry.id   AF-A0A6G0I7J0-F1
#
_cell.length_a   1.000
_cell.length_b   1.000
_cell.length_c   1.000
_cell.angle_alpha   90.00
_cell.angle_beta   90.00
_cell.angle_gamma   90.00
#
_symmetry.space_group_name_H-M   'P 1'
#
loop_
_entity.id
_entity.type
_entity.pdbx_description
1 polymer ?
#
loop_
_entity_poly.entity_id
_entity_poly.type
_entity_poly.pdbx_seq_one_letter_code
_entity_poly.pdbx_strand_id
1 'polypeptide(L)'
;MGVMLTSVLLTLCNFQNSSEDRGLGFLCSSCGHRVPSSEVNHKLQEIRVDLEKAVDLMERDRPDEALSLLKRTQCQSGLILAETHPLQGELADATARAYATMGDWNNAASHLERSSAAIGSQYGADSIELSRQLFKLAQLHFNGGARGPALSVIPEVRRLLCLHCGPQCPELQELQAMEDCLRG
;
A
#
# COMPACT_ATOMS: atom_id res chain seq x y z
N MET A 1 -5.24 -13.45 -16.25
CA MET A 1 -3.92 -13.59 -15.62
C MET A 1 -4.13 -13.53 -14.12
N GLY A 2 -4.00 -14.67 -13.44
CA GLY A 2 -4.29 -14.79 -12.02
C GLY A 2 -3.11 -14.30 -11.19
N VAL A 3 -3.31 -13.22 -10.44
CA VAL A 3 -2.40 -12.80 -9.37
C VAL A 3 -2.87 -13.46 -8.08
N MET A 4 -2.27 -14.61 -7.78
CA MET A 4 -2.34 -15.23 -6.46
C MET A 4 -1.54 -14.37 -5.47
N LEU A 5 -2.24 -13.58 -4.65
CA LEU A 5 -1.69 -12.92 -3.46
C LEU A 5 -2.38 -13.44 -2.21
N THR A 6 -2.43 -14.76 -2.05
CA THR A 6 -3.01 -15.43 -0.88
C THR A 6 -1.95 -15.77 0.17
N SER A 7 -0.97 -14.89 0.39
CA SER A 7 0.07 -15.11 1.40
C SER A 7 -0.47 -14.67 2.77
N VAL A 8 -1.01 -15.62 3.53
CA VAL A 8 -1.40 -15.43 4.94
C VAL A 8 -0.25 -15.96 5.79
N LEU A 9 0.32 -15.10 6.64
CA LEU A 9 1.39 -15.43 7.58
C LEU A 9 0.83 -15.42 8.99
N LEU A 10 0.09 -16.46 9.40
CA LEU A 10 -0.35 -16.58 10.79
C LEU A 10 0.82 -17.08 11.65
N THR A 11 1.25 -16.27 12.61
CA THR A 11 2.10 -16.70 13.74
C THR A 11 3.32 -17.55 13.31
N LEU A 12 4.19 -16.96 12.47
CA LEU A 12 5.45 -17.57 11.96
C LEU A 12 5.29 -18.72 10.95
N CYS A 13 4.07 -19.02 10.52
CA CYS A 13 3.79 -20.09 9.56
C CYS A 13 3.35 -19.53 8.21
N ASN A 14 3.93 -20.06 7.12
CA ASN A 14 3.53 -19.72 5.75
C ASN A 14 2.40 -20.65 5.30
N PHE A 15 1.20 -20.09 5.15
CA PHE A 15 0.00 -20.83 4.83
C PHE A 15 -0.31 -20.79 3.33
N GLN A 16 -0.57 -21.97 2.75
CA GLN A 16 -1.01 -22.11 1.36
C GLN A 16 -2.41 -22.71 1.31
N ASN A 17 -3.15 -22.37 0.25
CA ASN A 17 -4.49 -22.90 0.03
C ASN A 17 -4.42 -24.41 -0.21
N SER A 18 -5.15 -25.20 0.59
CA SER A 18 -5.14 -26.66 0.50
C SER A 18 -5.90 -27.11 -0.76
N SER A 19 -5.19 -27.53 -1.80
CA SER A 19 -5.78 -28.01 -3.07
C SER A 19 -6.69 -29.24 -2.87
N GLU A 20 -6.47 -30.02 -1.82
CA GLU A 20 -7.19 -31.27 -1.55
C GLU A 20 -8.52 -31.10 -0.81
N ASP A 21 -8.85 -29.91 -0.27
CA ASP A 21 -9.94 -29.76 0.72
C ASP A 21 -11.03 -28.75 0.33
N ARG A 22 -11.38 -28.67 -0.97
CA ARG A 22 -12.46 -27.79 -1.49
C ARG A 22 -12.43 -26.35 -0.95
N GLY A 23 -11.25 -25.79 -0.65
CA GLY A 23 -11.10 -24.43 -0.11
C GLY A 23 -11.56 -24.22 1.34
N LEU A 24 -11.69 -25.28 2.15
CA LEU A 24 -12.14 -25.21 3.55
C LEU A 24 -11.09 -24.66 4.52
N GLY A 25 -9.81 -24.60 4.13
CA GLY A 25 -8.78 -23.98 4.96
C GLY A 25 -7.40 -23.90 4.32
N PHE A 26 -6.50 -23.26 5.06
CA PHE A 26 -5.11 -23.08 4.71
C PHE A 26 -4.23 -23.99 5.56
N LEU A 27 -3.16 -24.53 4.97
CA LEU A 27 -2.21 -25.41 5.64
C LEU A 27 -0.84 -24.74 5.76
N CYS A 28 -0.24 -24.76 6.95
CA CYS A 28 1.13 -24.33 7.14
C CYS A 28 2.08 -25.39 6.57
N SER A 29 2.94 -25.00 5.63
CA SER A 29 3.92 -25.90 5.01
C SER A 29 5.01 -26.38 5.97
N SER A 30 5.24 -25.67 7.08
CA SER A 30 6.31 -25.98 8.04
C SER A 30 5.86 -26.86 9.20
N CYS A 31 4.63 -26.71 9.70
CA CYS A 31 4.15 -27.46 10.88
C CYS A 31 2.86 -28.25 10.65
N GLY A 32 2.22 -28.15 9.48
CA GLY A 32 0.98 -28.86 9.17
C GLY A 32 -0.27 -28.32 9.88
N HIS A 33 -0.16 -27.23 10.64
CA HIS A 33 -1.32 -26.58 11.24
C HIS A 33 -2.32 -26.14 10.15
N ARG A 34 -3.61 -26.31 10.43
CA ARG A 34 -4.69 -25.96 9.51
C ARG A 34 -5.51 -24.82 10.10
N VAL A 35 -5.72 -23.78 9.31
CA VAL A 35 -6.56 -22.64 9.68
C VAL A 35 -7.80 -22.64 8.79
N PRO A 36 -9.02 -22.58 9.34
CA PRO A 36 -10.24 -22.52 8.54
C PRO A 36 -10.30 -21.27 7.67
N SER A 37 -10.82 -21.39 6.45
CA SER A 37 -11.00 -20.24 5.56
C SER A 37 -11.95 -19.20 6.14
N SER A 38 -12.93 -19.62 6.96
CA SER A 38 -13.86 -18.72 7.66
C SER A 38 -13.14 -17.80 8.65
N GLU A 39 -12.12 -18.29 9.34
CA GLU A 39 -11.34 -17.51 10.31
C GLU A 39 -10.49 -16.46 9.59
N VAL A 40 -9.79 -16.86 8.52
CA VAL A 40 -9.02 -15.94 7.66
C VAL A 40 -9.94 -14.89 7.06
N ASN A 41 -11.08 -15.29 6.50
CA ASN A 41 -12.05 -14.37 5.92
C ASN A 41 -12.61 -13.40 6.97
N HIS A 42 -12.90 -13.88 8.17
CA HIS A 42 -13.37 -13.02 9.26
C HIS A 42 -12.34 -11.95 9.62
N LYS A 43 -11.06 -12.34 9.76
CA LYS A 43 -9.96 -11.41 10.03
C LYS A 43 -9.74 -10.41 8.89
N LEU A 44 -9.82 -10.85 7.63
CA LEU A 44 -9.76 -9.96 6.47
C LEU A 44 -10.91 -8.94 6.47
N GLN A 45 -12.12 -9.36 6.85
CA GLN A 45 -13.27 -8.46 6.96
C GLN A 45 -13.10 -7.45 8.10
N GLU A 46 -12.59 -7.86 9.27
CA GLU A 46 -12.28 -6.93 10.36
C GLU A 46 -11.30 -5.83 9.91
N ILE A 47 -10.25 -6.21 9.19
CA ILE A 47 -9.27 -5.24 8.68
C ILE A 47 -9.90 -4.26 7.68
N ARG A 48 -10.77 -4.76 6.78
CA ARG A 48 -11.48 -3.91 5.80
C ARG A 48 -12.40 -2.91 6.48
N VAL A 49 -13.16 -3.35 7.49
CA VAL A 49 -14.04 -2.48 8.27
C VAL A 49 -13.24 -1.41 9.00
N ASP A 50 -12.11 -1.76 9.60
CA ASP A 50 -11.23 -0.79 10.25
C ASP A 50 -10.64 0.23 9.26
N LEU A 51 -10.25 -0.22 8.06
CA LEU A 51 -9.75 0.65 7.00
C LEU A 51 -10.83 1.64 6.53
N GLU A 52 -12.04 1.16 6.23
CA GLU A 52 -13.18 2.01 5.84
C GLU A 52 -13.49 3.05 6.92
N LYS A 53 -13.48 2.64 8.19
CA LYS A 53 -13.68 3.54 9.32
C LYS A 53 -12.57 4.59 9.43
N ALA A 54 -11.31 4.21 9.18
CA ALA A 54 -10.21 5.16 9.18
C ALA A 54 -10.35 6.19 8.05
N VAL A 55 -10.84 5.77 6.87
CA VAL A 55 -11.11 6.67 5.75
C VAL A 55 -12.23 7.66 6.10
N ASP A 56 -13.33 7.21 6.68
CA ASP A 56 -14.42 8.08 7.15
C ASP A 56 -13.95 9.07 8.23
N LEU A 57 -13.06 8.64 9.13
CA LEU A 57 -12.44 9.55 10.12
C LEU A 57 -11.62 10.66 9.43
N MET A 58 -10.83 10.33 8.40
CA MET A 58 -10.08 11.34 7.64
C MET A 58 -11.01 12.31 6.89
N GLU A 59 -12.13 11.83 6.34
CA GLU A 59 -13.13 12.69 5.66
C GLU A 59 -13.83 13.65 6.62
N ARG A 60 -13.89 13.32 7.91
CA ARG A 60 -14.45 14.16 8.98
C ARG A 60 -13.39 15.00 9.69
N ASP A 61 -12.23 15.20 9.08
CA ASP A 61 -11.12 16.00 9.61
C ASP A 61 -10.60 15.50 10.96
N ARG A 62 -10.56 14.17 11.15
CA ARG A 62 -10.04 13.50 12.36
C ARG A 62 -8.85 12.58 12.03
N PRO A 63 -7.75 13.09 11.44
CA PRO A 63 -6.62 12.29 11.00
C PRO A 63 -5.87 11.60 12.15
N ASP A 64 -5.83 12.18 13.35
CA ASP A 64 -5.19 11.57 14.53
C ASP A 64 -5.87 10.27 14.97
N GLU A 65 -7.21 10.26 14.95
CA GLU A 65 -8.01 9.08 15.28
C GLU A 65 -7.92 8.02 14.20
N ALA A 66 -7.93 8.44 12.93
CA ALA A 66 -7.71 7.55 11.80
C ALA A 66 -6.33 6.87 11.91
N LEU A 67 -5.28 7.63 12.20
CA LEU A 67 -3.92 7.12 12.37
C LEU A 67 -3.81 6.14 13.53
N SER A 68 -4.47 6.44 14.65
CA SER A 68 -4.50 5.55 15.83
C SER A 68 -5.18 4.22 15.51
N LEU A 69 -6.29 4.26 14.76
CA LEU A 69 -6.99 3.07 14.27
C LEU A 69 -6.09 2.25 13.32
N LEU A 70 -5.54 2.90 12.30
CA LEU A 70 -4.68 2.27 11.28
C LEU A 70 -3.46 1.60 11.90
N LYS A 71 -2.78 2.23 12.87
CA LYS A 71 -1.63 1.63 13.57
C LYS A 71 -2.02 0.34 14.29
N ARG A 72 -3.15 0.34 15.00
CA ARG A 72 -3.66 -0.85 15.69
C ARG A 72 -3.99 -1.97 14.69
N THR A 73 -4.69 -1.64 13.61
CA THR A 73 -5.07 -2.58 12.55
C THR A 73 -3.84 -3.12 11.81
N GLN A 74 -2.81 -2.30 11.57
CA GLN A 74 -1.53 -2.73 10.98
C GLN A 74 -0.78 -3.70 11.90
N CYS A 75 -0.70 -3.42 13.21
CA CYS A 75 -0.08 -4.34 14.16
C CYS A 75 -0.77 -5.71 14.16
N GLN A 76 -2.11 -5.74 14.11
CA GLN A 76 -2.88 -6.99 14.10
C GLN A 76 -2.77 -7.72 12.76
N SER A 77 -2.89 -7.00 11.66
CA SER A 77 -2.81 -7.57 10.31
C SER A 77 -1.40 -8.05 9.96
N GLY A 78 -0.34 -7.43 10.49
CA GLY A 78 1.04 -7.87 10.29
C GLY A 78 1.35 -9.24 10.89
N LEU A 79 0.52 -9.71 11.83
CA LEU A 79 0.60 -11.06 12.40
C LEU A 79 -0.05 -12.14 11.52
N ILE A 80 -0.72 -11.74 10.45
CA ILE A 80 -1.53 -12.63 9.60
C ILE A 80 -1.36 -12.41 8.10
N LEU A 81 -0.87 -11.26 7.64
CA LEU A 81 -0.69 -10.95 6.22
C LEU A 81 0.78 -10.62 5.95
N ALA A 82 1.30 -11.13 4.82
CA ALA A 82 2.60 -10.69 4.32
C ALA A 82 2.61 -9.19 4.03
N GLU A 83 3.77 -8.55 4.17
CA GLU A 83 3.92 -7.10 3.93
C GLU A 83 3.48 -6.68 2.52
N THR A 84 3.63 -7.56 1.52
CA THR A 84 3.21 -7.32 0.12
C THR A 84 1.75 -7.69 -0.16
N HIS A 85 0.98 -8.12 0.85
CA HIS A 85 -0.44 -8.41 0.68
C HIS A 85 -1.20 -7.13 0.30
N PRO A 86 -2.18 -7.17 -0.63
CA PRO A 86 -2.91 -5.98 -1.10
C PRO A 86 -3.46 -5.12 0.03
N LEU A 87 -4.10 -5.77 1.02
CA LEU A 87 -4.67 -5.09 2.17
C LEU A 87 -3.63 -4.43 3.10
N GLN A 88 -2.39 -4.95 3.15
CA GLN A 88 -1.29 -4.24 3.83
C GLN A 88 -0.90 -2.98 3.07
N GLY A 89 -0.87 -3.06 1.73
CA GLY A 89 -0.65 -1.92 0.86
C GLY A 89 -1.72 -0.82 1.01
N GLU A 90 -3.00 -1.21 1.11
CA GLU A 90 -4.13 -0.30 1.34
C GLU A 90 -4.05 0.37 2.72
N LEU A 91 -3.75 -0.39 3.78
CA LEU A 91 -3.52 0.18 5.12
C LEU A 91 -2.35 1.16 5.13
N ALA A 92 -1.27 0.84 4.42
CA ALA A 92 -0.09 1.71 4.31
C ALA A 92 -0.40 3.00 3.54
N ASP A 93 -1.16 2.94 2.43
CA ASP A 93 -1.61 4.14 1.70
C ASP A 93 -2.49 5.04 2.56
N ALA A 94 -3.47 4.46 3.26
CA ALA A 94 -4.33 5.22 4.19
C ALA A 94 -3.53 5.85 5.35
N THR A 95 -2.51 5.15 5.85
CA THR A 95 -1.62 5.68 6.88
C THR A 95 -0.78 6.84 6.36
N ALA A 96 -0.27 6.72 5.12
CA ALA A 96 0.45 7.79 4.46
C ALA A 96 -0.43 9.03 4.30
N ARG A 97 -1.70 8.85 3.88
CA ARG A 97 -2.68 9.93 3.77
C ARG A 97 -2.92 10.61 5.12
N ALA A 98 -3.11 9.86 6.21
CA ALA A 98 -3.32 10.45 7.54
C ALA A 98 -2.12 11.32 7.97
N TYR A 99 -0.89 10.84 7.80
CA TYR A 99 0.31 11.62 8.08
C TYR A 99 0.43 12.86 7.19
N ALA A 100 0.14 12.73 5.89
CA ALA A 100 0.18 13.86 4.96
C ALA A 100 -0.84 14.95 5.33
N THR A 101 -2.05 14.57 5.76
CA THR A 101 -3.06 15.52 6.27
C THR A 101 -2.56 16.28 7.50
N MET A 102 -1.74 15.64 8.34
CA MET A 102 -1.11 16.26 9.51
C MET A 102 0.18 17.03 9.19
N GLY A 103 0.61 17.07 7.92
CA GLY A 103 1.86 17.70 7.49
C GLY A 103 3.13 16.92 7.81
N ASP A 104 3.01 15.66 8.22
CA ASP A 104 4.15 14.77 8.48
C ASP A 104 4.55 14.03 7.20
N TRP A 105 5.19 14.78 6.29
CA TRP A 105 5.57 14.30 4.96
C TRP A 105 6.55 13.13 4.98
N ASN A 106 7.44 13.07 5.98
CA ASN A 106 8.45 12.02 6.10
C ASN A 106 7.82 10.67 6.47
N ASN A 107 6.96 10.65 7.49
CA ASN A 107 6.23 9.43 7.82
C ASN A 107 5.26 9.04 6.69
N ALA A 108 4.61 10.02 6.04
CA ALA A 108 3.77 9.76 4.90
C ALA A 108 4.52 9.03 3.77
N ALA A 109 5.69 9.54 3.38
CA ALA A 109 6.52 8.94 2.33
C ALA A 109 6.95 7.50 2.70
N SER A 110 7.42 7.28 3.93
CA SER A 110 7.83 5.94 4.39
C SER A 110 6.68 4.91 4.33
N HIS A 111 5.46 5.30 4.67
CA HIS A 111 4.31 4.42 4.53
C HIS A 111 3.92 4.19 3.07
N LEU A 112 4.03 5.21 2.22
CA LEU A 112 3.71 5.10 0.81
C LEU A 112 4.70 4.22 0.03
N GLU A 113 5.97 4.16 0.44
CA GLU A 113 6.97 3.20 -0.06
C GLU A 113 6.54 1.76 0.19
N ARG A 114 6.06 1.45 1.41
CA ARG A 114 5.52 0.11 1.74
C ARG A 114 4.32 -0.23 0.87
N SER A 115 3.43 0.74 0.66
CA SER A 115 2.28 0.57 -0.24
C SER A 115 2.72 0.32 -1.69
N SER A 116 3.75 1.03 -2.15
CA SER A 116 4.33 0.86 -3.50
C SER A 116 4.90 -0.54 -3.70
N ALA A 117 5.54 -1.13 -2.67
CA ALA A 117 6.03 -2.50 -2.73
C ALA A 117 4.89 -3.53 -2.87
N ALA A 118 3.79 -3.36 -2.13
CA ALA A 118 2.61 -4.21 -2.25
C ALA A 118 1.95 -4.09 -3.63
N ILE A 119 1.78 -2.86 -4.14
CA ILE A 119 1.24 -2.59 -5.47
C ILE A 119 2.13 -3.20 -6.57
N GLY A 120 3.45 -3.02 -6.48
CA GLY A 120 4.40 -3.62 -7.42
C GLY A 120 4.33 -5.15 -7.42
N SER A 121 4.17 -5.78 -6.25
CA SER A 121 3.96 -7.23 -6.14
C SER A 121 2.65 -7.70 -6.74
N GLN A 122 1.60 -6.86 -6.69
CA GLN A 122 0.26 -7.22 -7.15
C GLN A 122 0.03 -6.98 -8.64
N TYR A 123 0.50 -5.86 -9.16
CA TYR A 123 0.19 -5.43 -10.52
C TYR A 123 1.41 -5.51 -11.45
N GLY A 124 2.61 -5.67 -10.90
CA GLY A 124 3.86 -5.71 -11.63
C GLY A 124 4.56 -4.35 -11.72
N ALA A 125 5.85 -4.40 -12.08
CA ALA A 125 6.75 -3.25 -12.10
C ALA A 125 6.42 -2.20 -13.17
N ASP A 126 5.68 -2.57 -14.21
CA ASP A 126 5.27 -1.68 -15.30
C ASP A 126 3.76 -1.36 -15.24
N SER A 127 3.13 -1.43 -14.06
CA SER A 127 1.68 -1.21 -13.93
C SER A 127 1.31 0.26 -13.78
N ILE A 128 0.11 0.63 -14.23
CA ILE A 128 -0.40 1.99 -14.04
C ILE A 128 -0.68 2.27 -12.55
N GLU A 129 -1.02 1.24 -11.79
CA GLU A 129 -1.20 1.28 -10.35
C GLU A 129 0.10 1.68 -9.64
N LEU A 130 1.23 1.06 -9.99
CA LEU A 130 2.53 1.43 -9.42
C LEU A 130 2.94 2.84 -9.84
N SER A 131 2.70 3.21 -11.10
CA SER A 131 2.95 4.57 -11.61
C SER A 131 2.26 5.64 -10.76
N ARG A 132 0.97 5.47 -10.49
CA ARG A 132 0.17 6.39 -9.66
C ARG A 132 0.65 6.42 -8.21
N GLN A 133 1.08 5.29 -7.68
CA GLN A 133 1.60 5.25 -6.31
C GLN A 133 2.94 5.96 -6.17
N LEU A 134 3.86 5.77 -7.12
CA LEU A 134 5.14 6.47 -7.13
C LEU A 134 4.97 7.98 -7.43
N PHE A 135 3.96 8.36 -8.21
CA PHE A 135 3.61 9.76 -8.40
C PHE A 135 3.22 10.44 -7.09
N LYS A 136 2.34 9.82 -6.29
CA LYS A 136 2.03 10.28 -4.93
C LYS A 136 3.30 10.38 -4.06
N LEU A 137 4.24 9.43 -4.20
CA LEU A 137 5.49 9.45 -3.43
C LEU A 137 6.36 10.65 -3.81
N ALA A 138 6.46 10.97 -5.10
CA ALA A 138 7.12 12.18 -5.56
C ALA A 138 6.47 13.44 -4.96
N GLN A 139 5.12 13.50 -4.94
CA GLN A 139 4.38 14.62 -4.33
C GLN A 139 4.68 14.76 -2.83
N LEU A 140 4.71 13.65 -2.08
CA LEU A 140 5.05 13.68 -0.66
C LEU A 140 6.46 14.18 -0.39
N HIS A 141 7.45 13.70 -1.16
CA HIS A 141 8.82 14.21 -1.03
C HIS A 141 8.94 15.69 -1.40
N PHE A 142 8.26 16.12 -2.46
CA PHE A 142 8.23 17.52 -2.88
C PHE A 142 7.63 18.43 -1.79
N ASN A 143 6.44 18.07 -1.28
CA ASN A 143 5.76 18.83 -0.22
C ASN A 143 6.57 18.85 1.08
N GLY A 144 7.29 17.78 1.39
CA GLY A 144 8.20 17.70 2.53
C GLY A 144 9.53 18.44 2.36
N GLY A 145 9.80 19.05 1.20
CA GLY A 145 11.07 19.70 0.89
C GLY A 145 12.25 18.73 0.74
N ALA A 146 11.98 17.44 0.61
CA ALA A 146 12.97 16.39 0.45
C ALA A 146 13.48 16.33 -1.00
N ARG A 147 14.26 17.34 -1.41
CA ARG A 147 14.76 17.54 -2.79
C ARG A 147 15.42 16.30 -3.38
N GLY A 148 16.34 15.67 -2.65
CA GLY A 148 17.06 14.48 -3.10
C GLY A 148 16.12 13.30 -3.38
N PRO A 149 15.34 12.85 -2.39
CA PRO A 149 14.33 11.81 -2.58
C PRO A 149 13.34 12.10 -3.72
N ALA A 150 12.80 13.32 -3.81
CA ALA A 150 11.89 13.71 -4.90
C ALA A 150 12.55 13.54 -6.28
N LEU A 151 13.75 14.10 -6.48
CA LEU A 151 14.49 13.97 -7.74
C LEU A 151 14.88 12.53 -8.07
N SER A 152 15.03 11.65 -7.07
CA SER A 152 15.35 10.24 -7.29
C SER A 152 14.18 9.42 -7.83
N VAL A 153 12.94 9.77 -7.47
CA VAL A 153 11.72 9.02 -7.85
C VAL A 153 11.16 9.50 -9.20
N ILE A 154 11.31 10.79 -9.52
CA ILE A 154 10.75 11.42 -10.74
C ILE A 154 11.06 10.66 -12.04
N PRO A 155 12.30 10.21 -12.33
CA PRO A 155 12.60 9.53 -13.60
C PRO A 155 11.77 8.25 -13.81
N GLU A 156 11.57 7.47 -12.74
CA GLU A 156 10.81 6.22 -12.82
C GLU A 156 9.31 6.49 -12.97
N VAL A 157 8.77 7.46 -12.23
CA VAL A 157 7.37 7.90 -12.39
C VAL A 157 7.12 8.35 -13.83
N ARG A 158 8.02 9.16 -14.38
CA ARG A 158 7.92 9.64 -15.76
C ARG A 158 7.91 8.50 -16.76
N ARG A 159 8.83 7.54 -16.62
CA ARG A 159 8.91 6.35 -17.48
C ARG A 159 7.58 5.59 -17.46
N LEU A 160 7.04 5.33 -16.27
CA LEU A 160 5.80 4.57 -16.09
C LEU A 160 4.57 5.34 -16.58
N LEU A 161 4.46 6.64 -16.29
CA LEU A 161 3.37 7.45 -16.82
C LEU A 161 3.41 7.51 -18.34
N CYS A 162 4.58 7.64 -18.97
CA CYS A 162 4.69 7.61 -20.44
C CYS A 162 4.30 6.26 -21.06
N LEU A 163 4.38 5.15 -20.31
CA LEU A 163 3.93 3.84 -20.78
C LEU A 163 2.40 3.75 -20.88
N HIS A 164 1.69 4.42 -19.96
CA HIS A 164 0.24 4.26 -19.79
C HIS A 164 -0.59 5.48 -20.17
N CYS A 165 0.02 6.65 -20.19
CA CYS A 165 -0.64 7.93 -20.37
C CYS A 165 -0.07 8.67 -21.60
N GLY A 166 -0.91 9.50 -22.21
CA GLY A 166 -0.46 10.38 -23.28
C GLY A 166 0.47 11.50 -22.77
N PRO A 167 1.27 12.13 -23.65
CA PRO A 167 2.23 13.17 -23.28
C PRO A 167 1.61 14.43 -22.66
N GLN A 168 0.29 14.57 -22.73
CA GLN A 168 -0.47 15.68 -22.18
C GLN A 168 -1.20 15.33 -20.88
N CYS A 169 -0.97 14.16 -20.27
CA CYS A 169 -1.68 13.84 -19.03
C CYS A 169 -1.28 14.82 -17.91
N PRO A 170 -2.24 15.23 -17.05
CA PRO A 170 -1.98 16.17 -15.96
C PRO A 170 -0.82 15.74 -15.06
N GLU A 171 -0.70 14.44 -14.77
CA GLU A 171 0.34 13.89 -13.90
C GLU A 171 1.76 14.12 -14.47
N LEU A 172 1.95 14.00 -15.79
CA LEU A 172 3.25 14.29 -16.41
C LEU A 172 3.59 15.79 -16.38
N GLN A 173 2.58 16.66 -16.51
CA GLN A 173 2.76 18.11 -16.44
C GLN A 173 3.12 18.55 -15.01
N GLU A 174 2.42 18.00 -14.01
CA GLU A 174 2.70 18.26 -12.61
C GLU A 174 4.09 17.74 -12.20
N LEU A 175 4.44 16.51 -12.61
CA LEU A 175 5.76 15.94 -12.36
C LEU A 175 6.89 16.80 -12.96
N GLN A 176 6.66 17.34 -14.16
CA GLN A 176 7.60 18.26 -14.81
C GLN A 176 7.75 19.56 -14.02
N ALA A 177 6.64 20.17 -13.60
CA ALA A 177 6.66 21.40 -12.82
C ALA A 177 7.38 21.22 -11.46
N MET A 178 7.15 20.08 -10.79
CA MET A 178 7.88 19.71 -9.58
C MET A 178 9.39 19.59 -9.84
N GLU A 179 9.78 18.89 -10.91
CA GLU A 179 11.19 18.71 -11.26
C GLU A 179 11.89 20.04 -11.57
N ASP A 180 11.24 20.92 -12.33
CA ASP A 180 11.78 22.23 -12.68
C ASP A 180 11.95 23.11 -11.42
N CYS A 181 10.96 23.09 -10.52
CA CYS A 181 11.04 23.78 -9.23
C CYS A 181 12.19 23.25 -8.35
N LEU A 182 12.43 21.94 -8.36
CA LEU A 182 13.52 21.32 -7.61
C LEU A 182 14.89 21.47 -8.28
N ARG A 183 14.97 21.91 -9.54
CA ARG A 183 16.24 22.11 -10.26
C ARG A 183 16.65 23.57 -10.38
N GLY A 184 15.68 24.49 -10.36
CA GLY A 184 15.90 25.93 -10.17
C GLY A 184 16.61 26.25 -8.86
#